data_AF-A0A835I4W7-F1
#
_entry.id   AF-A0A835I4W7-F1
#
_cell.length_a   1.000
_cell.length_b   1.000
_cell.length_c   1.000
_cell.angle_alpha   90.00
_cell.angle_beta   90.00
_cell.angle_gamma   90.00
#
_symmetry.space_group_name_H-M   'P 1'
#
loop_
_entity.id
_entity.type
_entity.pdbx_description
1 polymer ?
#
loop_
_entity_poly.entity_id
_entity_poly.type
_entity_poly.pdbx_seq_one_letter_code
_entity_poly.pdbx_strand_id
1 'polypeptide(L)'
;MWFRCNIPQAANCISWMAERANTPVIYQSTDASESETDLLQSLTMLNGRTIPLVKRPARNWLKNGMLCYLNRGIEGDSQVEAMLDKTIECYVNCVFIGASGSTFTEDILRLRKDWRTSSVCDEYLCQGEQPNFIADTE
;
A
#
# COMPACT_ATOMS: atom_id res chain seq x y z
N MET A 1 -7.93 6.13 12.15
CA MET A 1 -6.70 6.79 11.65
C MET A 1 -5.86 5.71 11.00
N TRP A 2 -5.66 5.85 9.69
CA TRP A 2 -5.15 4.87 8.72
C TRP A 2 -3.73 4.39 9.01
N PHE A 3 -2.98 5.25 9.68
CA PHE A 3 -1.70 4.95 10.25
C PHE A 3 -1.68 5.47 11.68
N ARG A 4 -0.77 4.96 12.50
CA ARG A 4 -0.43 5.65 13.75
C ARG A 4 0.26 7.01 13.50
N CYS A 5 0.45 7.42 12.24
CA CYS A 5 1.03 8.70 11.83
C CYS A 5 0.05 9.51 10.96
N ASN A 6 0.31 10.82 10.79
CA ASN A 6 -0.47 11.72 9.94
C ASN A 6 -0.08 11.57 8.44
N ILE A 7 -0.86 12.15 7.51
CA ILE A 7 -0.60 12.01 6.06
C ILE A 7 0.79 12.58 5.65
N PRO A 8 1.21 13.78 6.10
CA PRO A 8 2.56 14.28 5.80
C PRO A 8 3.71 13.40 6.30
N GLN A 9 3.58 12.84 7.51
CA GLN A 9 4.55 11.92 8.09
C GLN A 9 4.56 10.61 7.32
N ALA A 10 3.39 10.07 6.98
CA ALA A 10 3.27 8.90 6.12
C ALA A 10 3.98 9.12 4.77
N ALA A 11 3.78 10.28 4.13
CA ALA A 11 4.45 10.64 2.88
C ALA A 11 5.98 10.64 3.01
N ASN A 12 6.52 11.22 4.09
CA ASN A 12 7.96 11.22 4.34
C ASN A 12 8.51 9.80 4.56
N CYS A 13 7.83 8.98 5.37
CA CYS A 13 8.23 7.59 5.58
C CYS A 13 8.19 6.78 4.27
N ILE A 14 7.16 6.97 3.45
CA ILE A 14 7.04 6.32 2.14
C ILE A 14 8.18 6.77 1.21
N SER A 15 8.49 8.07 1.14
CA SER A 15 9.59 8.59 0.31
C SER A 15 10.94 8.02 0.72
N TRP A 16 11.23 7.99 2.02
CA TRP A 16 12.48 7.42 2.54
C TRP A 16 12.61 5.94 2.22
N MET A 17 11.49 5.21 2.31
CA MET A 17 11.45 3.80 1.95
C MET A 17 11.59 3.55 0.46
N ALA A 18 10.96 4.39 -0.37
CA ALA A 18 11.11 4.32 -1.81
C ALA A 18 12.56 4.58 -2.25
N GLU A 19 13.25 5.50 -1.55
CA GLU A 19 14.69 5.73 -1.72
C GLU A 19 15.52 4.50 -1.36
N ARG A 20 15.30 3.92 -0.17
CA ARG A 20 16.01 2.71 0.29
C ARG A 20 15.78 1.51 -0.61
N ALA A 21 14.56 1.34 -1.10
CA ALA A 21 14.18 0.27 -2.02
C ALA A 21 14.57 0.55 -3.47
N ASN A 22 15.04 1.76 -3.79
CA ASN A 22 15.32 2.23 -5.14
C ASN A 22 14.17 1.93 -6.12
N THR A 23 12.93 2.17 -5.69
CA THR A 23 11.74 1.88 -6.50
C THR A 23 11.17 3.14 -7.16
N PRO A 24 10.86 3.10 -8.47
CA PRO A 24 10.30 4.24 -9.18
C PRO A 24 8.78 4.37 -9.06
N VAL A 25 8.08 3.34 -8.56
CA VAL A 25 6.62 3.27 -8.49
C VAL A 25 6.20 2.57 -7.20
N ILE A 26 5.08 3.00 -6.61
CA ILE A 26 4.51 2.38 -5.42
C ILE A 26 3.09 1.90 -5.75
N TYR A 27 2.83 0.62 -5.50
CA TYR A 27 1.47 0.10 -5.51
C TYR A 27 0.79 0.41 -4.18
N GLN A 28 -0.45 0.88 -4.21
CA GLN A 28 -1.20 1.25 -3.02
C GLN A 28 -2.50 0.44 -2.92
N SER A 29 -2.57 -0.45 -1.93
CA SER A 29 -3.83 -1.03 -1.43
C SER A 29 -4.29 -0.25 -0.21
N THR A 30 -5.44 0.43 -0.33
CA THR A 30 -6.02 1.24 0.76
C THR A 30 -7.52 1.38 0.57
N ASP A 31 -8.26 1.36 1.66
CA ASP A 31 -9.67 1.76 1.73
C ASP A 31 -9.87 3.30 1.80
N ALA A 32 -8.79 4.10 1.73
CA ALA A 32 -8.82 5.54 2.02
C ALA A 32 -9.61 6.32 0.97
N SER A 33 -10.22 7.43 1.38
CA SER A 33 -10.96 8.27 0.44
C SER A 33 -10.02 8.85 -0.62
N GLU A 34 -10.57 9.15 -1.79
CA GLU A 34 -9.80 9.73 -2.90
C GLU A 34 -9.05 11.00 -2.46
N SER A 35 -9.72 11.87 -1.69
CA SER A 35 -9.13 13.10 -1.14
C SER A 35 -7.90 12.86 -0.25
N GLU A 36 -7.92 11.82 0.59
CA GLU A 36 -6.75 11.47 1.42
C GLU A 36 -5.61 10.93 0.56
N THR A 37 -5.94 10.15 -0.47
CA THR A 37 -4.92 9.59 -1.37
C THR A 37 -4.32 10.61 -2.33
N ASP A 38 -5.09 11.59 -2.77
CA ASP A 38 -4.61 12.69 -3.60
C ASP A 38 -3.65 13.58 -2.81
N LEU A 39 -3.99 13.87 -1.55
CA LEU A 39 -3.10 14.58 -0.63
C LEU A 39 -1.79 13.80 -0.43
N LEU A 40 -1.87 12.49 -0.16
CA LEU A 40 -0.68 11.64 -0.01
C LEU A 40 0.18 11.64 -1.29
N GLN A 41 -0.45 11.55 -2.46
CA GLN A 41 0.23 11.59 -3.76
C GLN A 41 0.97 12.92 -3.98
N SER A 42 0.38 14.03 -3.56
CA SER A 42 1.00 15.36 -3.67
C SER A 42 2.22 15.54 -2.76
N LEU A 43 2.25 14.85 -1.62
CA LEU A 43 3.31 14.97 -0.61
C LEU A 43 4.43 13.96 -0.80
N THR A 44 4.16 12.83 -1.49
CA THR A 44 5.15 11.77 -1.70
C THR A 44 6.11 12.14 -2.83
N MET A 45 7.23 12.75 -2.46
CA MET A 45 8.28 13.20 -3.38
C MET A 45 9.63 12.56 -3.08
N LEU A 46 10.37 12.23 -4.13
CA LEU A 46 11.75 11.77 -4.08
C LEU A 46 12.60 12.61 -5.03
N ASN A 47 13.66 13.24 -4.52
CA ASN A 47 14.56 14.11 -5.30
C ASN A 47 13.81 15.19 -6.12
N GLY A 48 12.75 15.77 -5.54
CA GLY A 48 11.95 16.81 -6.19
C GLY A 48 10.99 16.32 -7.28
N ARG A 49 10.80 15.00 -7.42
CA ARG A 49 9.79 14.40 -8.31
C ARG A 49 8.76 13.63 -7.50
N THR A 50 7.50 13.70 -7.92
CA THR A 50 6.43 12.91 -7.32
C THR A 50 6.60 11.44 -7.69
N ILE A 51 6.52 10.55 -6.68
CA ILE A 51 6.51 9.11 -6.94
C ILE A 51 5.07 8.71 -7.26
N PRO A 52 4.78 8.07 -8.40
CA PRO A 52 3.43 7.63 -8.72
C PRO A 52 2.96 6.55 -7.75
N LEU A 53 1.83 6.82 -7.09
CA LEU A 53 1.06 5.87 -6.30
C LEU A 53 0.00 5.26 -7.22
N VAL A 54 0.16 3.98 -7.52
CA VAL A 54 -0.70 3.25 -8.45
C VAL A 54 -1.64 2.35 -7.66
N LYS A 55 -2.95 2.57 -7.82
CA LYS A 55 -3.97 1.64 -7.31
C LYS A 55 -4.31 0.62 -8.39
N ARG A 56 -4.87 -0.53 -7.98
CA ARG A 56 -5.44 -1.47 -8.96
C ARG A 56 -6.54 -0.74 -9.75
N PRO A 57 -6.49 -0.74 -11.10
CA PRO A 57 -7.57 -0.17 -11.89
C PRO A 57 -8.84 -0.98 -11.67
N ALA A 58 -9.93 -0.31 -11.34
CA ALA A 58 -11.19 -0.94 -10.92
C ALA A 58 -11.82 -1.88 -11.97
N ARG A 59 -11.46 -1.75 -13.26
CA ARG A 59 -12.27 -2.36 -14.33
C ARG A 59 -11.59 -3.07 -15.49
N ASN A 60 -10.26 -3.14 -15.65
CA ASN A 60 -9.71 -3.62 -16.94
C ASN A 60 -8.39 -4.42 -16.93
N TRP A 61 -7.97 -5.06 -15.83
CA TRP A 61 -6.72 -5.86 -15.85
C TRP A 61 -6.86 -7.29 -16.40
N LEU A 62 -8.05 -7.75 -16.79
CA LEU A 62 -8.32 -9.19 -16.93
C LEU A 62 -8.48 -9.68 -18.36
N LYS A 63 -7.36 -9.77 -19.07
CA LYS A 63 -7.21 -10.79 -20.10
C LYS A 63 -6.52 -12.01 -19.50
N ASN A 64 -7.35 -13.00 -19.17
CA ASN A 64 -7.03 -14.44 -19.10
C ASN A 64 -6.77 -15.09 -17.73
N GLY A 65 -6.53 -14.35 -16.64
CA GLY A 65 -6.26 -14.95 -15.31
C GLY A 65 -7.44 -14.98 -14.33
N MET A 66 -8.06 -13.82 -14.03
CA MET A 66 -9.14 -13.70 -13.04
C MET A 66 -10.56 -13.66 -13.66
N LEU A 67 -10.72 -14.00 -14.94
CA LEU A 67 -12.04 -14.08 -15.62
C LEU A 67 -13.00 -15.08 -14.92
N CYS A 68 -12.47 -16.06 -14.18
CA CYS A 68 -13.28 -16.97 -13.38
C CYS A 68 -14.02 -16.31 -12.19
N TYR A 69 -13.49 -15.22 -11.62
CA TYR A 69 -14.13 -14.52 -10.50
C TYR A 69 -15.32 -13.67 -10.98
N LEU A 70 -15.16 -12.96 -12.09
CA LEU A 70 -16.23 -12.23 -12.79
C LEU A 70 -17.41 -13.15 -13.16
N ASN A 71 -17.13 -14.34 -13.67
CA ASN A 71 -18.16 -15.31 -14.08
C ASN A 71 -18.97 -15.91 -12.91
N ARG A 72 -18.54 -15.71 -11.65
CA ARG A 72 -19.21 -16.23 -10.45
C ARG A 72 -20.05 -15.19 -9.71
N GLY A 73 -20.15 -13.95 -10.22
CA GLY A 73 -20.98 -12.90 -9.63
C GLY A 73 -20.51 -12.41 -8.25
N ILE A 74 -19.23 -12.65 -7.91
CA ILE A 74 -18.59 -12.18 -6.66
C ILE A 74 -17.75 -10.91 -6.89
N GLU A 75 -18.00 -10.24 -8.01
CA GLU A 75 -17.42 -8.93 -8.31
C GLU A 75 -17.95 -7.88 -7.34
N GLY A 76 -17.05 -7.05 -6.80
CA GLY A 76 -17.41 -5.99 -5.84
C GLY A 76 -17.56 -6.46 -4.40
N ASP A 77 -17.33 -7.74 -4.11
CA ASP A 77 -17.18 -8.22 -2.74
C ASP A 77 -15.84 -7.70 -2.17
N SER A 78 -15.92 -6.92 -1.09
CA SER A 78 -14.74 -6.31 -0.45
C SER A 78 -13.72 -7.33 0.02
N GLN A 79 -14.13 -8.55 0.37
CA GLN A 79 -13.23 -9.64 0.77
C GLN A 79 -12.46 -10.20 -0.44
N VAL A 80 -13.11 -10.29 -1.60
CA VAL A 80 -12.46 -10.73 -2.84
C VAL A 80 -11.46 -9.69 -3.30
N GLU A 81 -11.85 -8.41 -3.31
CA GLU A 81 -10.96 -7.31 -3.69
C GLU A 81 -9.73 -7.22 -2.76
N ALA A 82 -9.92 -7.45 -1.46
CA ALA A 82 -8.83 -7.53 -0.48
C ALA A 82 -7.91 -8.75 -0.73
N MET A 83 -8.45 -9.91 -1.09
CA MET A 83 -7.64 -11.10 -1.39
C MET A 83 -6.77 -10.91 -2.64
N LEU A 84 -7.29 -10.20 -3.62
CA LEU A 84 -6.56 -9.85 -4.83
C LEU A 84 -5.43 -8.86 -4.54
N ASP A 85 -5.68 -7.84 -3.71
CA ASP A 85 -4.62 -6.93 -3.24
C ASP A 85 -3.53 -7.69 -2.48
N LYS A 86 -3.89 -8.58 -1.55
CA LYS A 86 -2.91 -9.45 -0.86
C LYS A 86 -2.05 -10.24 -1.85
N THR A 87 -2.65 -10.76 -2.92
CA THR A 87 -1.92 -11.54 -3.94
C THR A 87 -0.93 -10.67 -4.71
N ILE A 88 -1.34 -9.46 -5.11
CA ILE A 88 -0.45 -8.50 -5.78
C ILE A 88 0.72 -8.13 -4.87
N GLU A 89 0.43 -7.77 -3.62
CA GLU A 89 1.44 -7.40 -2.61
C GLU A 89 2.42 -8.54 -2.31
N CYS A 90 1.96 -9.79 -2.32
CA CYS A 90 2.81 -10.94 -2.04
C CYS A 90 3.65 -11.41 -3.24
N TYR A 91 3.12 -11.32 -4.46
CA TYR A 91 3.71 -11.96 -5.64
C TYR A 91 4.44 -11.00 -6.57
N VAL A 92 3.92 -9.77 -6.72
CA VAL A 92 4.40 -8.82 -7.72
C VAL A 92 5.38 -7.82 -7.12
N ASN A 93 5.16 -7.41 -5.87
CA ASN A 93 5.95 -6.37 -5.24
C ASN A 93 7.25 -6.90 -4.63
N CYS A 94 8.37 -6.22 -4.95
CA CYS A 94 9.70 -6.56 -4.41
C CYS A 94 9.86 -6.18 -2.94
N VAL A 95 9.15 -5.14 -2.49
CA VAL A 95 9.19 -4.62 -1.12
C VAL A 95 7.76 -4.33 -0.69
N PHE A 96 7.45 -4.63 0.57
CA PHE A 96 6.14 -4.38 1.16
C PHE A 96 6.24 -3.47 2.40
N ILE A 97 5.36 -2.48 2.49
CA ILE A 97 5.25 -1.58 3.65
C ILE A 97 3.82 -1.65 4.14
N GLY A 98 3.64 -1.97 5.42
CA GLY A 98 2.32 -2.21 5.99
C GLY A 98 1.97 -1.30 7.15
N ALA A 99 0.67 -1.18 7.45
CA ALA A 99 0.20 -0.44 8.62
C ALA A 99 0.33 -1.28 9.91
N SER A 100 0.94 -0.71 10.95
CA SER A 100 1.06 -1.38 12.26
C SER A 100 -0.32 -1.65 12.87
N GLY A 101 -0.58 -2.90 13.28
CA GLY A 101 -1.83 -3.33 13.91
C GLY A 101 -2.96 -3.66 12.93
N SER A 102 -2.67 -3.69 11.62
CA SER A 102 -3.62 -4.16 10.60
C SER A 102 -3.47 -5.66 10.39
N THR A 103 -4.56 -6.41 10.58
CA THR A 103 -4.60 -7.86 10.27
C THR A 103 -4.32 -8.14 8.80
N PHE A 104 -4.70 -7.22 7.90
CA PHE A 104 -4.38 -7.29 6.48
C PHE A 104 -2.86 -7.23 6.24
N THR A 105 -2.17 -6.34 6.94
CA THR A 105 -0.71 -6.22 6.88
C THR A 105 -0.02 -7.45 7.45
N GLU A 106 -0.48 -7.95 8.60
CA GLU A 106 0.08 -9.15 9.23
C GLU A 106 -0.06 -10.38 8.32
N ASP A 107 -1.20 -10.51 7.65
CA ASP A 107 -1.43 -11.57 6.67
C ASP A 107 -0.47 -11.48 5.49
N ILE A 108 -0.22 -10.29 4.93
CA ILE A 108 0.73 -10.13 3.81
C ILE A 108 2.15 -10.48 4.25
N LEU A 109 2.59 -9.99 5.40
CA LEU A 109 3.93 -10.30 5.92
C LEU A 109 4.10 -11.81 6.16
N ARG A 110 3.06 -12.50 6.63
CA ARG A 110 3.05 -13.96 6.77
C ARG A 110 3.11 -14.65 5.41
N LEU A 111 2.24 -14.26 4.47
CA LEU A 111 2.18 -14.84 3.12
C LEU A 111 3.50 -14.65 2.36
N ARG A 112 4.13 -13.48 2.44
CA ARG A 112 5.44 -13.23 1.81
C ARG A 112 6.55 -14.13 2.36
N LYS A 113 6.51 -14.46 3.65
CA LYS A 113 7.42 -15.47 4.26
C LYS A 113 7.10 -16.87 3.74
N ASP A 114 5.83 -17.26 3.76
CA ASP A 114 5.36 -18.58 3.32
C ASP A 114 5.68 -18.81 1.83
N TRP A 115 5.56 -17.77 1.00
CA TRP A 115 5.82 -17.81 -0.45
C TRP A 115 7.28 -17.50 -0.82
N ARG A 116 8.14 -17.22 0.17
CA ARG A 116 9.56 -16.88 0.01
C ARG A 116 9.80 -15.65 -0.88
N THR A 117 8.87 -14.69 -0.85
CA THR A 117 8.98 -13.39 -1.53
C THR A 117 9.32 -12.25 -0.57
N SER A 118 9.51 -12.54 0.72
CA SER A 118 9.89 -11.55 1.74
C SER A 118 11.22 -10.86 1.41
N SER A 119 11.26 -9.56 1.63
CA SER A 119 12.45 -8.72 1.44
C SER A 119 13.00 -8.21 2.77
N VAL A 120 14.29 -7.84 2.78
CA VAL A 120 14.94 -7.20 3.94
C VAL A 120 14.37 -5.78 4.18
N CYS A 121 13.79 -5.18 3.14
CA CYS A 121 13.14 -3.88 3.24
C CYS A 121 11.65 -3.98 3.61
N ASP A 122 11.12 -5.18 3.89
CA ASP A 122 9.73 -5.31 4.35
C ASP A 122 9.62 -4.83 5.80
N GLU A 123 8.82 -3.78 6.05
CA GLU A 123 8.68 -3.17 7.37
C GLU A 123 7.30 -2.50 7.58
N TYR A 124 7.02 -2.08 8.81
CA TYR A 124 5.84 -1.29 9.10
C TYR A 124 6.07 0.18 8.77
N LEU A 125 5.03 0.87 8.30
CA LEU A 125 5.11 2.30 8.00
C LEU A 125 5.47 3.10 9.26
N CYS A 126 6.49 3.94 9.15
CA CYS A 126 7.01 4.78 10.23
C CYS A 126 7.38 3.98 11.50
N GLN A 127 7.91 2.76 11.33
CA GLN A 127 8.31 1.93 12.45
C GLN A 127 9.37 2.62 13.32
N GLY A 128 9.04 2.88 14.58
CA GLY A 128 9.94 3.53 15.53
C GLY A 128 9.88 5.07 15.54
N GLU A 129 9.07 5.69 14.68
CA GLU A 129 8.80 7.12 14.77
C GLU A 129 7.66 7.41 15.77
N GLN A 130 7.77 8.53 16.49
CA GLN A 130 6.65 9.02 17.28
C GLN A 130 5.62 9.70 16.35
N PRO A 131 4.32 9.47 16.56
CA PRO A 131 3.28 10.16 15.81
C PRO A 131 3.40 11.67 15.98
N ASN A 132 3.56 12.40 14.88
CA ASN A 132 3.53 13.85 14.95
C ASN A 132 2.08 14.34 14.82
N PHE A 133 1.30 14.27 15.89
CA PHE A 133 -0.03 14.88 15.91
C PHE A 133 0.10 16.40 16.06
N ILE A 134 0.58 17.08 15.01
CA ILE A 134 0.31 18.51 14.89
C ILE A 134 -1.18 18.58 14.53
N ALA A 135 -2.02 18.66 15.57
CA ALA A 135 -3.35 19.18 15.40
C ALA A 135 -3.17 20.63 14.97
N ASP A 136 -3.43 20.93 13.71
CA ASP A 136 -3.64 22.31 13.26
C ASP A 136 -4.70 22.90 14.19
N THR A 137 -4.21 23.73 15.12
CA THR A 137 -5.04 24.50 16.02
C THR A 137 -5.24 25.85 15.34
N GLU A 138 -6.05 25.86 14.28
CA GLU A 138 -6.68 27.08 13.74
C GLU A 138 -8.13 26.78 13.34
#